data_AF-N9E397-F1
#
_entry.id   AF-N9E397-F1
#
_cell.length_a   1.000
_cell.length_b   1.000
_cell.length_c   1.000
_cell.angle_alpha   90.00
_cell.angle_beta   90.00
_cell.angle_gamma   90.00
#
_symmetry.space_group_name_H-M   'P 1'
#
loop_
_entity.id
_entity.type
_entity.pdbx_description
1 polymer ?
#
loop_
_entity_poly.entity_id
_entity_poly.type
_entity_poly.pdbx_seq_one_letter_code
_entity_poly.pdbx_strand_id
1 'polypeptide(L)'
;MDFKVVPDLHLPEVPGFKLPNMPELPSGKSVIRFVTDKIMTNTTAKSKVILREDQSKKYRTLTVGEIAMCKKIFKDSIDYNKVKIINKAFLPKQQVPMTPRGHAHYPDGLVGSDIYQDDFSEPKFKDNPIRANGSDLRIRAKLTFIHEMTHVWQYQKGMNILGKGLILQSLEWTLPDSIYDPYNYELAIDTDFKKLNPEQQASIVSDYFGLIEGYKDINLSSAWIKHRDNNLQYIKQVMQPIINDPVGYKLVSNITIIPAVSFIFLIY
;
A
#
# COMPACT_ATOMS: atom_id res chain seq x y z
N MET A 1 8.91 -13.93 -18.32
CA MET A 1 7.96 -14.19 -17.22
C MET A 1 8.71 -15.03 -16.22
N ASP A 2 9.16 -14.43 -15.14
CA ASP A 2 9.89 -15.15 -14.08
C ASP A 2 8.86 -15.72 -13.11
N PHE A 3 8.53 -17.00 -13.31
CA PHE A 3 7.64 -17.73 -12.42
C PHE A 3 8.41 -18.15 -11.17
N LYS A 4 7.94 -17.75 -9.98
CA LYS A 4 8.33 -18.44 -8.74
C LYS A 4 7.47 -19.67 -8.60
N VAL A 5 8.09 -20.83 -8.74
CA VAL A 5 7.40 -22.10 -8.57
C VAL A 5 7.49 -22.51 -7.10
N VAL A 6 6.34 -22.81 -6.50
CA VAL A 6 6.24 -23.31 -5.12
C VAL A 6 5.77 -24.77 -5.21
N PRO A 7 6.67 -25.75 -5.41
CA PRO A 7 6.27 -27.14 -5.46
C PRO A 7 5.95 -27.65 -4.05
N ASP A 8 4.74 -28.17 -3.84
CA ASP A 8 4.41 -29.01 -2.68
C ASP A 8 4.87 -30.45 -2.98
N LEU A 9 6.02 -30.84 -2.41
CA LEU A 9 6.51 -32.21 -2.54
C LEU A 9 5.72 -33.11 -1.59
N HIS A 10 4.77 -33.87 -2.15
CA HIS A 10 4.14 -34.97 -1.44
C HIS A 10 5.08 -36.17 -1.55
N LEU A 11 5.91 -36.37 -0.54
CA LEU A 11 6.76 -37.55 -0.47
C LEU A 11 5.87 -38.79 -0.27
N PRO A 12 6.04 -39.87 -1.05
CA PRO A 12 5.47 -41.16 -0.67
C PRO A 12 6.03 -41.56 0.70
N GLU A 13 5.26 -42.33 1.47
CA GLU A 13 5.74 -42.95 2.71
C GLU A 13 6.85 -43.96 2.37
N VAL A 14 8.06 -43.45 2.20
CA VAL A 14 9.26 -44.26 2.04
C VAL A 14 10.03 -44.12 3.35
N PRO A 15 10.12 -45.19 4.17
CA PRO A 15 10.95 -45.17 5.36
C PRO A 15 12.39 -44.79 4.98
N GLY A 16 12.92 -43.69 5.55
CA GLY A 16 14.33 -43.32 5.41
C GLY A 16 14.68 -42.20 4.42
N PHE A 17 13.74 -41.43 3.88
CA PHE A 17 14.09 -40.24 3.08
C PHE A 17 14.66 -39.12 3.98
N LYS A 18 15.96 -38.79 3.81
CA LYS A 18 16.67 -37.74 4.57
C LYS A 18 17.34 -36.78 3.59
N LEU A 19 16.97 -35.49 3.65
CA LEU A 19 17.69 -34.45 2.91
C LEU A 19 19.02 -34.14 3.63
N PRO A 20 20.12 -33.87 2.92
CA PRO A 20 21.38 -33.48 3.55
C PRO A 20 21.19 -32.23 4.40
N ASN A 21 21.69 -32.23 5.63
CA ASN A 21 21.67 -31.11 6.59
C ASN A 21 20.28 -30.66 7.09
N MET A 22 19.26 -31.52 7.02
CA MET A 22 17.94 -31.22 7.59
C MET A 22 17.69 -32.03 8.88
N PRO A 23 17.11 -31.43 9.94
CA PRO A 23 16.70 -32.17 11.14
C PRO A 23 15.67 -33.25 10.81
N GLU A 24 15.60 -34.30 11.62
CA GLU A 24 14.63 -35.38 11.43
C GLU A 24 13.21 -34.84 11.53
N LEU A 25 12.43 -35.07 10.47
CA LEU A 25 11.04 -34.64 10.41
C LEU A 25 10.15 -35.63 11.19
N PRO A 26 9.14 -35.15 11.93
CA PRO A 26 8.22 -36.03 12.65
C PRO A 26 7.45 -36.94 11.67
N SER A 27 7.17 -38.18 12.10
CA SER A 27 6.38 -39.13 11.30
C SER A 27 4.95 -38.62 11.10
N GLY A 28 4.57 -38.37 9.85
CA GLY A 28 3.24 -37.88 9.45
C GLY A 28 3.29 -37.15 8.10
N LYS A 29 2.12 -36.82 7.55
CA LYS A 29 2.00 -36.02 6.30
C LYS A 29 2.65 -34.65 6.48
N SER A 30 3.92 -34.55 6.12
CA SER A 30 4.70 -33.31 6.15
C SER A 30 4.61 -32.65 4.79
N VAL A 31 4.01 -31.45 4.71
CA VAL A 31 4.08 -30.62 3.51
C VAL A 31 5.31 -29.74 3.64
N ILE A 32 6.34 -30.01 2.83
CA ILE A 32 7.53 -29.15 2.75
C ILE A 32 7.28 -28.12 1.65
N ARG A 33 7.16 -26.85 2.05
CA ARG A 33 6.95 -25.72 1.14
C ARG A 33 8.30 -25.16 0.71
N PHE A 34 8.64 -25.30 -0.57
CA PHE A 34 9.83 -24.67 -1.16
C PHE A 34 9.44 -23.44 -1.97
N VAL A 35 10.18 -22.35 -1.85
CA VAL A 35 10.08 -21.20 -2.78
C VAL A 35 11.32 -21.24 -3.66
N THR A 36 11.16 -21.55 -4.95
CA THR A 36 12.30 -21.63 -5.87
C THR A 36 11.97 -21.01 -7.23
N ASP A 37 12.98 -20.43 -7.85
CA ASP A 37 13.03 -19.96 -9.24
C ASP A 37 13.40 -21.09 -10.22
N LYS A 38 13.81 -22.26 -9.74
CA LYS A 38 14.30 -23.36 -10.59
C LYS A 38 13.93 -24.73 -10.03
N ILE A 39 13.18 -25.50 -10.83
CA ILE A 39 12.92 -26.92 -10.54
C ILE A 39 13.81 -27.77 -11.44
N MET A 40 14.61 -28.65 -10.83
CA MET A 40 15.36 -29.70 -11.52
C MET A 40 14.78 -31.06 -11.11
N THR A 41 14.47 -31.91 -12.10
CA THR A 41 13.98 -33.28 -11.86
C THR A 41 15.05 -34.29 -12.30
N ASN A 42 15.09 -35.46 -11.68
CA ASN A 42 15.94 -36.57 -12.14
C ASN A 42 15.17 -37.45 -13.14
N THR A 43 15.90 -38.24 -13.93
CA THR A 43 15.37 -39.07 -15.04
C THR A 43 14.64 -40.34 -14.61
N THR A 44 14.34 -40.51 -13.33
CA THR A 44 13.70 -41.73 -12.81
C THR A 44 12.19 -41.72 -13.07
N ALA A 45 11.69 -42.71 -13.81
CA ALA A 45 10.27 -42.83 -14.10
C ALA A 45 9.44 -43.09 -12.82
N LYS A 46 8.28 -42.42 -12.72
CA LYS A 46 7.22 -42.50 -11.67
C LYS A 46 7.24 -41.45 -10.53
N SER A 47 7.94 -40.33 -10.67
CA SER A 47 7.75 -39.19 -9.75
C SER A 47 6.60 -38.29 -10.24
N LYS A 48 5.49 -38.21 -9.49
CA LYS A 48 4.38 -37.28 -9.78
C LYS A 48 4.58 -35.99 -8.99
N VAL A 49 4.99 -34.92 -9.65
CA VAL A 49 4.98 -33.57 -9.07
C VAL A 49 3.61 -32.96 -9.32
N ILE A 50 2.87 -32.63 -8.26
CA ILE A 50 1.62 -31.88 -8.35
C ILE A 50 1.94 -30.42 -8.08
N LEU A 51 1.96 -29.60 -9.13
CA LEU A 51 2.05 -28.15 -9.00
C LEU A 51 0.66 -27.64 -8.60
N ARG A 52 0.55 -27.05 -7.41
CA ARG A 52 -0.63 -26.30 -7.00
C ARG A 52 -0.23 -24.83 -6.95
N GLU A 53 -0.91 -24.01 -7.74
CA GLU A 53 -0.79 -22.57 -7.60
C GLU A 53 -1.32 -22.17 -6.21
N ASP A 54 -0.50 -21.46 -5.42
CA ASP A 54 -0.97 -20.89 -4.16
C ASP A 54 -1.91 -19.73 -4.48
N GLN A 55 -3.19 -20.06 -4.64
CA GLN A 55 -4.28 -19.12 -4.91
C GLN A 55 -4.53 -18.14 -3.77
N SER A 56 -3.82 -18.25 -2.63
CA SER A 56 -4.09 -17.40 -1.47
C SER A 56 -3.76 -15.93 -1.69
N LYS A 57 -3.08 -15.55 -2.80
CA LYS A 57 -2.68 -14.18 -3.18
C LYS A 57 -2.36 -13.28 -1.98
N LYS A 58 -1.69 -13.82 -0.95
CA LYS A 58 -1.45 -13.10 0.32
C LYS A 58 -0.69 -11.81 0.09
N TYR A 59 0.15 -11.79 -0.94
CA TYR A 59 0.78 -10.59 -1.45
C TYR A 59 1.15 -10.77 -2.93
N ARG A 60 1.39 -9.65 -3.60
CA ARG A 60 1.97 -9.58 -4.95
C ARG A 60 2.95 -8.41 -5.06
N THR A 61 3.79 -8.44 -6.09
CA THR A 61 4.54 -7.25 -6.52
C THR A 61 3.61 -6.29 -7.28
N LEU A 62 4.11 -5.08 -7.53
CA LEU A 62 3.41 -4.12 -8.38
C LEU A 62 3.29 -4.64 -9.82
N THR A 63 2.18 -4.31 -10.48
CA THR A 63 2.00 -4.57 -11.92
C THR A 63 2.76 -3.52 -12.75
N VAL A 64 2.95 -3.79 -14.04
CA VAL A 64 3.58 -2.81 -14.95
C VAL A 64 2.76 -1.53 -15.03
N GLY A 65 1.42 -1.63 -15.05
CA GLY A 65 0.52 -0.47 -15.08
C GLY A 65 0.57 0.35 -13.80
N GLU A 66 0.66 -0.31 -12.63
CA GLU A 66 0.83 0.37 -11.34
C GLU A 66 2.16 1.10 -11.23
N ILE A 67 3.26 0.48 -11.68
CA ILE A 67 4.56 1.13 -11.74
C ILE A 67 4.50 2.34 -12.68
N ALA A 68 3.87 2.20 -13.85
CA ALA A 68 3.71 3.31 -14.80
C ALA A 68 2.90 4.47 -14.19
N MET A 69 1.83 4.19 -13.45
CA MET A 69 1.09 5.21 -12.70
C MET A 69 1.98 5.92 -11.67
N CYS A 70 2.68 5.15 -10.83
CA CYS A 70 3.56 5.71 -9.80
C CYS A 70 4.66 6.58 -10.40
N LYS A 71 5.23 6.18 -11.54
CA LYS A 71 6.33 6.91 -12.21
C LYS A 71 5.94 8.30 -12.67
N LYS A 72 4.64 8.60 -12.86
CA LYS A 72 4.16 9.95 -13.19
C LYS A 72 4.46 10.97 -12.08
N ILE A 73 4.55 10.52 -10.83
CA ILE A 73 4.86 11.36 -9.66
C ILE A 73 6.26 11.06 -9.15
N PHE A 74 6.51 9.81 -8.80
CA PHE A 74 7.67 9.42 -8.01
C PHE A 74 8.90 9.10 -8.87
N LYS A 75 8.75 9.02 -10.21
CA LYS A 75 9.83 8.63 -11.15
C LYS A 75 10.59 7.41 -10.63
N ASP A 76 11.91 7.48 -10.50
CA ASP A 76 12.75 6.38 -9.98
C ASP A 76 13.10 6.54 -8.49
N SER A 77 12.36 7.38 -7.75
CA SER A 77 12.61 7.61 -6.31
C SER A 77 12.05 6.52 -5.40
N ILE A 78 11.29 5.57 -5.95
CA ILE A 78 10.84 4.35 -5.29
C ILE A 78 11.55 3.17 -5.96
N ASP A 79 12.18 2.30 -5.17
CA ASP A 79 12.58 0.98 -5.60
C ASP A 79 11.35 0.06 -5.66
N TYR A 80 10.66 0.09 -6.81
CA TYR A 80 9.40 -0.61 -7.04
C TYR A 80 9.52 -2.14 -6.88
N ASN A 81 10.71 -2.71 -7.08
CA ASN A 81 10.94 -4.15 -6.95
C ASN A 81 10.85 -4.63 -5.50
N LYS A 82 11.05 -3.73 -4.54
CA LYS A 82 10.91 -4.03 -3.10
C LYS A 82 9.48 -3.88 -2.60
N VAL A 83 8.59 -3.25 -3.36
CA VAL A 83 7.22 -2.96 -2.93
C VAL A 83 6.34 -4.19 -3.08
N LYS A 84 5.49 -4.41 -2.07
CA LYS A 84 4.48 -5.46 -2.07
C LYS A 84 3.12 -4.87 -1.79
N ILE A 85 2.11 -5.40 -2.46
CA ILE A 85 0.70 -5.22 -2.14
C ILE A 85 0.24 -6.47 -1.42
N ILE A 86 -0.18 -6.31 -0.18
CA ILE A 86 -0.50 -7.40 0.75
C ILE A 86 -2.02 -7.43 0.91
N ASN A 87 -2.66 -8.52 0.46
CA ASN A 87 -4.09 -8.75 0.64
C ASN A 87 -4.36 -9.36 2.02
N LYS A 88 -3.94 -8.63 3.06
CA LYS A 88 -4.14 -8.99 4.46
C LYS A 88 -3.95 -7.78 5.36
N ALA A 89 -4.78 -7.70 6.39
CA ALA A 89 -4.63 -6.75 7.49
C ALA A 89 -3.24 -6.83 8.13
N PHE A 90 -2.68 -5.66 8.47
CA PHE A 90 -1.49 -5.51 9.30
C PHE A 90 -1.83 -5.51 10.80
N LEU A 91 -2.94 -4.86 11.18
CA LEU A 91 -3.46 -4.83 12.56
C LEU A 91 -4.77 -5.62 12.70
N PRO A 92 -5.08 -6.16 13.90
CA PRO A 92 -6.42 -6.64 14.21
C PRO A 92 -7.46 -5.54 13.99
N LYS A 93 -8.61 -5.89 13.40
CA LYS A 93 -9.74 -4.96 13.13
C LYS A 93 -9.39 -3.74 12.25
N GLN A 94 -8.38 -3.84 11.40
CA GLN A 94 -8.08 -2.82 10.40
C GLN A 94 -9.25 -2.67 9.40
N GLN A 95 -9.72 -1.44 9.20
CA GLN A 95 -10.88 -1.13 8.33
C GLN A 95 -10.54 -0.23 7.14
N VAL A 96 -9.26 0.10 6.94
CA VAL A 96 -8.75 0.91 5.84
C VAL A 96 -7.43 0.33 5.32
N PRO A 97 -6.99 0.67 4.11
CA PRO A 97 -5.63 0.37 3.65
C PRO A 97 -4.58 1.03 4.56
N MET A 98 -3.40 0.43 4.68
CA MET A 98 -2.28 1.07 5.38
C MET A 98 -0.91 0.63 4.86
N THR A 99 0.07 1.52 4.98
CA THR A 99 1.45 1.26 4.53
C THR A 99 2.49 1.53 5.63
N PRO A 100 2.55 0.68 6.68
CA PRO A 100 3.42 0.91 7.84
C PRO A 100 4.91 0.67 7.53
N ARG A 101 5.23 -0.28 6.65
CA ARG A 101 6.61 -0.74 6.41
C ARG A 101 6.96 -0.76 4.91
N GLY A 102 6.51 0.24 4.16
CA GLY A 102 6.76 0.33 2.72
C GLY A 102 6.04 -0.73 1.88
N HIS A 103 4.99 -1.35 2.44
CA HIS A 103 4.11 -2.30 1.77
C HIS A 103 2.68 -1.94 2.10
N ALA A 104 1.82 -1.87 1.10
CA ALA A 104 0.41 -1.52 1.28
C ALA A 104 -0.38 -2.77 1.68
N HIS A 105 -1.10 -2.67 2.80
CA HIS A 105 -1.92 -3.72 3.39
C HIS A 105 -3.40 -3.42 3.18
N TYR A 106 -4.09 -4.33 2.50
CA TYR A 106 -5.52 -4.27 2.24
C TYR A 106 -6.19 -5.40 3.05
N PRO A 107 -6.94 -5.08 4.11
CA PRO A 107 -7.63 -6.08 4.92
C PRO A 107 -8.79 -6.70 4.14
N ASP A 108 -9.16 -7.92 4.52
CA ASP A 108 -10.35 -8.58 4.00
C ASP A 108 -11.62 -7.81 4.43
N GLY A 109 -12.63 -7.80 3.57
CA GLY A 109 -13.94 -7.22 3.89
C GLY A 109 -14.04 -5.71 3.71
N LEU A 110 -13.01 -5.04 3.16
CA LEU A 110 -13.16 -3.66 2.69
C LEU A 110 -14.27 -3.54 1.64
N VAL A 111 -14.80 -2.33 1.52
CA VAL A 111 -15.86 -1.97 0.57
C VAL A 111 -15.47 -0.71 -0.21
N GLY A 112 -16.15 -0.46 -1.33
CA GLY A 112 -15.91 0.75 -2.12
C GLY A 112 -14.52 0.80 -2.74
N SER A 113 -13.90 1.97 -2.77
CA SER A 113 -12.62 2.22 -3.45
C SER A 113 -11.43 1.52 -2.81
N ASP A 114 -11.57 1.10 -1.56
CA ASP A 114 -10.45 0.62 -0.76
C ASP A 114 -10.27 -0.89 -0.86
N ILE A 115 -11.16 -1.57 -1.60
CA ILE A 115 -11.06 -2.99 -1.88
C ILE A 115 -9.74 -3.30 -2.61
N TYR A 116 -9.03 -4.33 -2.16
CA TYR A 116 -7.88 -4.90 -2.85
C TYR A 116 -8.17 -5.14 -4.34
N GLN A 117 -7.27 -4.69 -5.21
CA GLN A 117 -7.33 -4.95 -6.64
C GLN A 117 -6.18 -5.85 -7.07
N ASP A 118 -6.43 -6.72 -8.05
CA ASP A 118 -5.38 -7.48 -8.73
C ASP A 118 -4.45 -6.56 -9.55
N ASP A 119 -4.99 -5.45 -10.05
CA ASP A 119 -4.26 -4.36 -10.69
C ASP A 119 -4.97 -3.03 -10.41
N PHE A 120 -4.35 -2.14 -9.61
CA PHE A 120 -4.91 -0.82 -9.31
C PHE A 120 -4.87 0.15 -10.49
N SER A 121 -4.10 -0.15 -11.55
CA SER A 121 -4.14 0.63 -12.80
C SER A 121 -5.34 0.30 -13.69
N GLU A 122 -5.94 -0.87 -13.50
CA GLU A 122 -7.19 -1.29 -14.12
C GLU A 122 -8.14 -1.91 -13.08
N PRO A 123 -8.65 -1.14 -12.10
CA PRO A 123 -9.52 -1.66 -11.04
C PRO A 123 -10.80 -2.28 -11.61
N LYS A 124 -11.21 -3.42 -11.04
CA LYS A 124 -12.39 -4.17 -11.47
C LYS A 124 -13.37 -4.32 -10.31
N PHE A 125 -14.58 -3.79 -10.51
CA PHE A 125 -15.69 -3.90 -9.58
C PHE A 125 -16.77 -4.80 -10.18
N LYS A 126 -17.38 -5.66 -9.36
CA LYS A 126 -18.45 -6.56 -9.80
C LYS A 126 -19.73 -5.80 -10.12
N ASP A 127 -20.04 -4.80 -9.29
CA ASP A 127 -21.22 -3.95 -9.43
C ASP A 127 -20.89 -2.66 -10.18
N ASN A 128 -21.92 -1.86 -10.48
CA ASN A 128 -21.74 -0.56 -11.11
C ASN A 128 -20.77 0.32 -10.29
N PRO A 129 -19.62 0.72 -10.86
CA PRO A 129 -18.63 1.50 -10.12
C PRO A 129 -19.02 2.97 -9.96
N ILE A 130 -20.07 3.44 -10.64
CA ILE A 130 -20.55 4.81 -10.51
C ILE A 130 -21.51 4.91 -9.33
N ARG A 131 -21.13 5.71 -8.33
CA ARG A 131 -21.94 5.98 -7.14
C ARG A 131 -23.06 6.99 -7.45
N ALA A 132 -24.06 7.04 -6.57
CA ALA A 132 -25.20 7.96 -6.70
C ALA A 132 -24.79 9.45 -6.82
N ASN A 133 -23.69 9.85 -6.18
CA ASN A 133 -23.15 11.21 -6.28
C ASN A 133 -22.33 11.48 -7.56
N GLY A 134 -22.24 10.51 -8.49
CA GLY A 134 -21.49 10.60 -9.74
C GLY A 134 -19.99 10.30 -9.63
N SER A 135 -19.48 9.96 -8.44
CA SER A 135 -18.09 9.50 -8.30
C SER A 135 -17.90 8.07 -8.80
N ASP A 136 -16.69 7.75 -9.26
CA ASP A 136 -16.31 6.47 -9.85
C ASP A 136 -15.33 5.73 -8.93
N LEU A 137 -15.73 4.56 -8.45
CA LEU A 137 -14.93 3.71 -7.58
C LEU A 137 -13.59 3.30 -8.22
N ARG A 138 -13.51 3.20 -9.55
CA ARG A 138 -12.26 2.87 -10.26
C ARG A 138 -11.26 4.01 -10.17
N ILE A 139 -11.73 5.25 -10.30
CA ILE A 139 -10.88 6.43 -10.15
C ILE A 139 -10.45 6.55 -8.70
N ARG A 140 -11.38 6.41 -7.76
CA ARG A 140 -11.05 6.50 -6.33
C ARG A 140 -10.07 5.41 -5.88
N ALA A 141 -10.19 4.19 -6.39
CA ALA A 141 -9.22 3.12 -6.10
C ALA A 141 -7.80 3.46 -6.60
N LYS A 142 -7.66 4.10 -7.76
CA LYS A 142 -6.37 4.61 -8.25
C LYS A 142 -5.79 5.68 -7.34
N LEU A 143 -6.65 6.59 -6.84
CA LEU A 143 -6.25 7.66 -5.93
C LEU A 143 -5.83 7.11 -4.56
N THR A 144 -6.62 6.22 -3.95
CA THR A 144 -6.24 5.50 -2.73
C THR A 144 -4.91 4.76 -2.91
N PHE A 145 -4.71 4.10 -4.05
CA PHE A 145 -3.44 3.44 -4.34
C PHE A 145 -2.25 4.42 -4.39
N ILE A 146 -2.39 5.58 -5.04
CA ILE A 146 -1.34 6.61 -5.07
C ILE A 146 -1.08 7.21 -3.69
N HIS A 147 -2.12 7.37 -2.86
CA HIS A 147 -1.99 7.75 -1.45
C HIS A 147 -1.08 6.76 -0.70
N GLU A 148 -1.39 5.47 -0.76
CA GLU A 148 -0.56 4.42 -0.14
C GLU A 148 0.86 4.38 -0.70
N MET A 149 1.04 4.60 -2.00
CA MET A 149 2.36 4.68 -2.62
C MET A 149 3.16 5.91 -2.19
N THR A 150 2.50 6.98 -1.74
CA THR A 150 3.17 8.11 -1.09
C THR A 150 3.77 7.69 0.24
N HIS A 151 3.09 6.85 1.01
CA HIS A 151 3.66 6.27 2.23
C HIS A 151 4.81 5.30 1.93
N VAL A 152 4.74 4.53 0.84
CA VAL A 152 5.88 3.72 0.39
C VAL A 152 7.09 4.61 0.12
N TRP A 153 6.90 5.70 -0.62
CA TRP A 153 7.95 6.67 -0.92
C TRP A 153 8.53 7.30 0.34
N GLN A 154 7.67 7.79 1.24
CA GLN A 154 8.07 8.32 2.54
C GLN A 154 8.91 7.30 3.34
N TYR A 155 8.52 6.03 3.37
CA TYR A 155 9.23 4.97 4.08
C TYR A 155 10.61 4.73 3.48
N GLN A 156 10.71 4.61 2.15
CA GLN A 156 11.99 4.39 1.47
C GLN A 156 12.94 5.60 1.60
N LYS A 157 12.40 6.80 1.81
CA LYS A 157 13.16 8.02 2.13
C LYS A 157 13.59 8.11 3.60
N GLY A 158 13.33 7.08 4.41
CA GLY A 158 13.74 7.00 5.81
C GLY A 158 12.81 7.72 6.78
N MET A 159 11.60 8.12 6.35
CA MET A 159 10.63 8.74 7.24
C MET A 159 10.01 7.68 8.17
N ASN A 160 9.96 7.94 9.47
CA ASN A 160 9.33 7.03 10.43
C ASN A 160 7.80 7.18 10.40
N ILE A 161 7.13 6.37 9.56
CA ILE A 161 5.67 6.37 9.40
C ILE A 161 4.98 5.55 10.50
N LEU A 162 5.61 4.46 10.97
CA LEU A 162 5.09 3.58 12.02
C LEU A 162 4.71 4.32 13.31
N GLY A 163 5.53 5.29 13.72
CA GLY A 163 5.28 6.05 14.95
C GLY A 163 4.28 7.20 14.80
N LYS A 164 3.78 7.50 13.58
CA LYS A 164 3.03 8.74 13.32
C LYS A 164 1.71 8.52 12.59
N GLY A 165 1.68 7.75 11.50
CA GLY A 165 0.43 7.43 10.79
C GLY A 165 -0.49 6.51 11.59
N LEU A 166 0.08 5.48 12.23
CA LEU A 166 -0.66 4.61 13.16
C LEU A 166 -1.17 5.35 14.38
N ILE A 167 -0.40 6.31 14.93
CA ILE A 167 -0.82 7.13 16.06
C ILE A 167 -1.97 8.05 15.65
N LEU A 168 -1.86 8.75 14.52
CA LEU A 168 -2.91 9.66 14.04
C LEU A 168 -4.18 8.90 13.64
N GLN A 169 -4.09 7.74 12.99
CA GLN A 169 -5.25 6.85 12.74
C GLN A 169 -5.86 6.32 14.05
N SER A 170 -5.05 5.96 15.05
CA SER A 170 -5.58 5.55 16.36
C SER A 170 -6.20 6.72 17.14
N LEU A 171 -5.74 7.96 16.91
CA LEU A 171 -6.32 9.15 17.52
C LEU A 171 -7.66 9.52 16.89
N GLU A 172 -7.81 9.36 15.57
CA GLU A 172 -9.10 9.46 14.85
C GLU A 172 -10.15 8.48 15.41
N TRP A 173 -9.73 7.30 15.89
CA TRP A 173 -10.61 6.35 16.58
C TRP A 173 -11.04 6.78 18.00
N THR A 174 -10.30 7.69 18.63
CA THR A 174 -10.52 8.07 20.05
C THR A 174 -11.06 9.49 20.23
N LEU A 175 -10.87 10.35 19.23
CA LEU A 175 -11.33 11.73 19.22
C LEU A 175 -12.50 11.87 18.24
N PRO A 176 -13.55 12.63 18.59
CA PRO A 176 -14.59 12.99 17.63
C PRO A 176 -13.98 13.61 16.36
N ASP A 177 -14.54 13.32 15.19
CA ASP A 177 -14.17 13.90 13.88
C ASP A 177 -14.09 15.44 13.89
N SER A 178 -14.81 16.08 14.84
CA SER A 178 -14.80 17.53 15.03
C SER A 178 -13.51 18.10 15.62
N ILE A 179 -12.60 17.26 16.12
CA ILE A 179 -11.38 17.70 16.83
C ILE A 179 -10.13 17.59 15.95
N TYR A 180 -10.04 16.58 15.07
CA TYR A 180 -8.86 16.37 14.24
C TYR A 180 -9.17 15.53 13.00
N ASP A 181 -8.98 16.11 11.81
CA ASP A 181 -9.02 15.40 10.53
C ASP A 181 -7.58 15.34 9.96
N PRO A 182 -6.89 14.18 10.02
CA PRO A 182 -5.52 14.05 9.54
C PRO A 182 -5.39 14.25 8.03
N TYR A 183 -6.49 14.11 7.28
CA TYR A 183 -6.54 14.22 5.83
C TYR A 183 -6.92 15.63 5.36
N ASN A 184 -7.54 16.45 6.21
CA ASN A 184 -7.89 17.82 5.85
C ASN A 184 -6.63 18.68 5.62
N TYR A 185 -6.55 19.33 4.47
CA TYR A 185 -5.51 20.28 4.12
C TYR A 185 -6.10 21.46 3.34
N GLU A 186 -5.47 22.61 3.51
CA GLU A 186 -5.72 23.81 2.73
C GLU A 186 -4.38 24.42 2.36
N LEU A 187 -4.18 24.66 1.07
CA LEU A 187 -2.92 25.19 0.56
C LEU A 187 -2.96 26.72 0.51
N ALA A 188 -1.79 27.32 0.71
CA ALA A 188 -1.52 28.74 0.61
C ALA A 188 -0.20 28.97 -0.14
N ILE A 189 0.09 30.23 -0.45
CA ILE A 189 1.27 30.65 -1.24
C ILE A 189 2.61 30.16 -0.67
N ASP A 190 2.71 30.00 0.65
CA ASP A 190 3.92 29.65 1.39
C ASP A 190 3.84 28.25 2.03
N THR A 191 2.86 27.42 1.61
CA THR A 191 2.75 26.05 2.11
C THR A 191 4.01 25.25 1.80
N ASP A 192 4.75 24.89 2.85
CA ASP A 192 5.90 23.99 2.77
C ASP A 192 5.43 22.55 2.99
N PHE A 193 5.44 21.74 1.93
CA PHE A 193 5.02 20.33 1.93
C PHE A 193 5.67 19.52 3.07
N LYS A 194 6.92 19.84 3.41
CA LYS A 194 7.68 19.19 4.48
C LYS A 194 7.13 19.40 5.89
N LYS A 195 6.36 20.48 6.11
CA LYS A 195 5.75 20.81 7.41
C LYS A 195 4.38 20.16 7.59
N LEU A 196 3.79 19.66 6.50
CA LEU A 196 2.53 18.95 6.54
C LEU A 196 2.70 17.57 7.15
N ASN A 197 1.62 17.04 7.72
CA ASN A 197 1.64 15.68 8.25
C ASN A 197 1.69 14.64 7.13
N PRO A 198 2.15 13.40 7.40
CA PRO A 198 2.30 12.37 6.38
C PRO A 198 1.03 12.04 5.58
N GLU A 199 -0.15 12.11 6.20
CA GLU A 199 -1.45 11.85 5.56
C GLU A 199 -1.88 13.03 4.68
N GLN A 200 -1.66 14.28 5.12
CA GLN A 200 -1.85 15.47 4.29
C GLN A 200 -0.95 15.44 3.06
N GLN A 201 0.32 15.08 3.24
CA GLN A 201 1.27 14.91 2.13
C GLN A 201 0.76 13.88 1.12
N ALA A 202 0.30 12.72 1.60
CA ALA A 202 -0.26 11.66 0.74
C ALA A 202 -1.55 12.08 0.03
N SER A 203 -2.43 12.81 0.72
CA SER A 203 -3.67 13.36 0.15
C SER A 203 -3.38 14.36 -0.97
N ILE A 204 -2.45 15.30 -0.75
CA ILE A 204 -2.04 16.28 -1.77
C ILE A 204 -1.43 15.59 -2.99
N VAL A 205 -0.57 14.58 -2.79
CA VAL A 205 0.04 13.84 -3.89
C VAL A 205 -1.02 13.08 -4.70
N SER A 206 -1.96 12.43 -4.03
CA SER A 206 -3.10 11.73 -4.65
C SER A 206 -3.98 12.68 -5.45
N ASP A 207 -4.38 13.82 -4.87
CA ASP A 207 -5.21 14.80 -5.55
C ASP A 207 -4.49 15.41 -6.76
N TYR A 208 -3.20 15.76 -6.62
CA TYR A 208 -2.39 16.23 -7.74
C TYR A 208 -2.31 15.20 -8.86
N PHE A 209 -2.13 13.91 -8.53
CA PHE A 209 -2.20 12.83 -9.52
C PHE A 209 -3.56 12.84 -10.24
N GLY A 210 -4.67 12.97 -9.51
CA GLY A 210 -6.00 13.04 -10.11
C GLY A 210 -6.17 14.21 -11.07
N LEU A 211 -5.58 15.37 -10.77
CA LEU A 211 -5.60 16.54 -11.66
C LEU A 211 -4.84 16.31 -12.95
N ILE A 212 -3.63 15.72 -12.90
CA ILE A 212 -2.82 15.48 -14.11
C ILE A 212 -3.42 14.37 -15.00
N GLU A 213 -4.20 13.46 -14.42
CA GLU A 213 -4.98 12.46 -15.18
C GLU A 213 -6.30 13.02 -15.75
N GLY A 214 -6.66 14.26 -15.39
CA GLY A 214 -7.91 14.90 -15.83
C GLY A 214 -9.17 14.31 -15.19
N TYR A 215 -9.05 13.73 -14.00
CA TYR A 215 -10.22 13.22 -13.28
C TYR A 215 -11.08 14.37 -12.75
N LYS A 216 -12.40 14.15 -12.74
CA LYS A 216 -13.35 15.12 -12.17
C LYS A 216 -13.16 15.22 -10.65
N ASP A 217 -13.24 16.45 -10.13
CA ASP A 217 -13.07 16.79 -8.71
C ASP A 217 -13.94 15.96 -7.76
N ILE A 218 -15.11 15.50 -8.20
CA ILE A 218 -16.01 14.63 -7.41
C ILE A 218 -15.35 13.31 -6.97
N ASN A 219 -14.25 12.92 -7.60
CA ASN A 219 -13.47 11.74 -7.25
C ASN A 219 -12.30 12.02 -6.31
N LEU A 220 -11.92 13.29 -6.15
CA LEU A 220 -10.77 13.71 -5.33
C LEU A 220 -11.13 13.69 -3.84
N SER A 221 -10.13 13.95 -3.00
CA SER A 221 -10.31 13.91 -1.54
C SER A 221 -11.36 14.92 -1.05
N SER A 222 -11.96 14.64 0.11
CA SER A 222 -12.88 15.57 0.76
C SER A 222 -12.21 16.93 1.05
N ALA A 223 -10.92 16.92 1.40
CA ALA A 223 -10.11 18.13 1.60
C ALA A 223 -10.00 18.97 0.33
N TRP A 224 -9.74 18.32 -0.82
CA TRP A 224 -9.75 18.99 -2.12
C TRP A 224 -11.08 19.67 -2.40
N ILE A 225 -12.18 18.93 -2.27
CA ILE A 225 -13.53 19.45 -2.57
C ILE A 225 -13.87 20.62 -1.65
N LYS A 226 -13.51 20.53 -0.36
CA LYS A 226 -13.79 21.56 0.65
C LYS A 226 -13.00 22.85 0.43
N HIS A 227 -11.73 22.75 0.05
CA HIS A 227 -10.81 23.89 -0.09
C HIS A 227 -10.39 24.13 -1.56
N ARG A 228 -11.28 23.81 -2.50
CA ARG A 228 -10.97 23.71 -3.93
C ARG A 228 -10.30 24.96 -4.50
N ASP A 229 -10.82 26.14 -4.21
CA ASP A 229 -10.36 27.37 -4.85
C ASP A 229 -8.91 27.70 -4.46
N ASN A 230 -8.59 27.58 -3.16
CA ASN A 230 -7.23 27.74 -2.65
C ASN A 230 -6.31 26.62 -3.15
N ASN A 231 -6.76 25.36 -3.07
CA ASN A 231 -5.95 24.21 -3.47
C ASN A 231 -5.61 24.24 -4.96
N LEU A 232 -6.56 24.63 -5.82
CA LEU A 232 -6.33 24.75 -7.26
C LEU A 232 -5.25 25.80 -7.60
N GLN A 233 -5.18 26.88 -6.82
CA GLN A 233 -4.18 27.93 -7.01
C GLN A 233 -2.76 27.44 -6.67
N TYR A 234 -2.60 26.66 -5.60
CA TYR A 234 -1.28 26.39 -5.01
C TYR A 234 -0.77 24.96 -5.19
N ILE A 235 -1.61 23.97 -5.50
CA ILE A 235 -1.19 22.56 -5.54
C ILE A 235 -0.05 22.30 -6.53
N LYS A 236 -0.06 22.97 -7.70
CA LYS A 236 1.04 22.87 -8.67
C LYS A 236 2.34 23.39 -8.09
N GLN A 237 2.31 24.55 -7.43
CA GLN A 237 3.48 25.16 -6.81
C GLN A 237 4.05 24.25 -5.70
N VAL A 238 3.19 23.71 -4.85
CA VAL A 238 3.57 22.80 -3.75
C VAL A 238 4.19 21.50 -4.30
N MET A 239 3.65 20.97 -5.38
CA MET A 239 4.10 19.71 -5.98
C MET A 239 5.31 19.85 -6.91
N GLN A 240 5.53 21.01 -7.52
CA GLN A 240 6.60 21.20 -8.52
C GLN A 240 8.00 20.78 -8.04
N PRO A 241 8.44 21.10 -6.81
CA PRO A 241 9.75 20.64 -6.31
C PRO A 241 9.87 19.12 -6.26
N ILE A 242 8.78 18.42 -5.90
CA ILE A 242 8.73 16.95 -5.84
C ILE A 242 8.75 16.38 -7.26
N ILE A 243 7.94 16.92 -8.16
CA ILE A 243 7.85 16.45 -9.55
C ILE A 243 9.16 16.69 -10.31
N ASN A 244 9.88 17.78 -10.01
CA ASN A 244 11.14 18.07 -10.69
C ASN A 244 12.23 17.05 -10.30
N ASP A 245 12.42 16.83 -9.00
CA ASP A 245 13.47 15.93 -8.49
C ASP A 245 12.98 15.08 -7.30
N PRO A 246 12.15 14.05 -7.55
CA PRO A 246 11.62 13.23 -6.47
C PRO A 246 12.72 12.37 -5.82
N VAL A 247 13.85 12.14 -6.51
CA VAL A 247 14.99 11.37 -6.00
C VAL A 247 15.81 12.20 -5.00
N GLY A 248 16.10 13.47 -5.31
CA GLY A 248 16.80 14.39 -4.41
C GLY A 248 15.90 15.08 -3.39
N TYR A 249 14.58 15.06 -3.55
CA TYR A 249 13.66 15.67 -2.58
C TYR A 249 13.80 15.03 -1.20
N LYS A 250 14.14 15.86 -0.21
CA LYS A 250 14.32 15.44 1.19
C LYS A 250 13.03 15.66 1.97
N LEU A 251 12.46 14.56 2.45
CA LEU A 251 11.40 14.60 3.44
C LEU A 251 12.00 14.86 4.82
N VAL A 252 11.29 15.60 5.65
CA VAL A 252 11.65 15.82 7.05
C VAL A 252 10.50 15.33 7.92
N SER A 253 10.82 14.66 9.02
CA SER A 253 9.82 14.20 9.98
C SER A 253 9.50 15.28 11.01
N ASN A 254 9.23 16.52 10.59
CA ASN A 254 9.08 17.65 11.51
C ASN A 254 7.64 17.80 11.99
N ILE A 255 7.20 16.86 12.83
CA ILE A 255 6.09 17.11 13.75
C ILE A 255 6.58 16.77 15.15
N THR A 256 6.78 17.81 15.93
CA THR A 256 6.86 17.75 17.39
C THR A 256 5.41 17.66 17.87
N ILE A 257 4.99 16.47 18.30
CA ILE A 257 3.71 16.37 19.02
C ILE A 257 4.00 17.02 20.38
N ILE A 258 3.42 18.19 20.64
CA ILE A 258 3.21 18.61 22.03
C ILE A 258 2.05 17.72 22.49
N PRO A 259 2.25 16.71 23.34
CA PRO A 259 1.14 15.90 23.80
C PRO A 259 0.26 16.82 24.65
N ALA A 260 -0.90 17.21 24.10
CA ALA A 260 -1.91 17.92 24.87
C ALA A 260 -2.63 16.99 25.86
N VAL A 261 -2.38 15.67 25.80
CA VAL A 261 -2.92 14.70 26.75
C VAL A 261 -1.86 13.63 27.02
N SER A 262 -1.50 13.45 28.28
CA SER A 262 -0.60 12.41 28.74
C SER A 262 -1.09 11.04 28.26
N PHE A 263 -0.21 10.32 27.54
CA PHE A 263 -0.35 8.89 27.24
C PHE A 263 -0.26 8.08 28.54
N ILE A 264 -1.36 8.04 29.29
CA ILE A 264 -1.63 7.03 30.31
C ILE A 264 -2.94 6.40 29.86
N PHE A 265 -3.02 5.07 29.89
CA PHE A 265 -4.12 4.22 29.43
C PHE A 265 -4.06 3.80 27.96
N LEU A 266 -3.27 2.75 27.69
CA LEU A 266 -3.67 1.62 26.84
C LEU A 266 -2.63 0.48 26.99
N ILE A 267 -2.61 -0.10 28.19
CA ILE A 267 -2.29 -1.52 28.39
C ILE A 267 -3.51 -2.07 29.10
N TYR A 268 -4.40 -2.74 28.37
CA TYR A 268 -5.19 -3.90 28.79
C TYR A 268 -5.86 -4.51 27.56
#